data_AF-A0A1C3VMS2-F1
#
_entry.id   AF-A0A1C3VMS2-F1
#
_cell.length_a   1.000
_cell.length_b   1.000
_cell.length_c   1.000
_cell.angle_alpha   90.00
_cell.angle_beta   90.00
_cell.angle_gamma   90.00
#
_symmetry.space_group_name_H-M   'P 1'
#
loop_
_entity.id
_entity.type
_entity.pdbx_description
1 polymer ?
#
loop_
_entity_poly.entity_id
_entity_poly.type
_entity_poly.pdbx_seq_one_letter_code
_entity_poly.pdbx_strand_id
1 'polypeptide(L)'
;MARFDLTDFEWSVIEPLLPTKVRGKARVDDRRVLNGIFWRLRTGAPWADIPARYGPYTTCVNRFNRWRHAGHWERILNAISEAYDGD
;
A
#
# COMPACT_ATOMS: atom_id res chain seq x y z
N MET A 1 -4.86 -7.65 -13.06
CA MET A 1 -5.32 -6.80 -11.95
C MET A 1 -6.30 -7.59 -11.11
N ALA A 2 -6.02 -7.83 -9.83
CA ALA A 2 -6.94 -8.51 -8.93
C ALA A 2 -7.99 -7.53 -8.37
N ARG A 3 -9.14 -8.05 -7.90
CA ARG A 3 -10.30 -7.28 -7.40
C ARG A 3 -9.97 -6.17 -6.38
N PHE A 4 -8.85 -6.27 -5.67
CA PHE A 4 -8.47 -5.35 -4.60
C PHE A 4 -7.17 -4.60 -4.88
N ASP A 5 -6.64 -4.71 -6.10
CA ASP A 5 -5.46 -3.97 -6.52
C ASP A 5 -5.83 -2.51 -6.79
N LEU A 6 -4.89 -1.61 -6.49
CA LEU A 6 -4.97 -0.21 -6.85
C LEU A 6 -5.08 -0.05 -8.36
N THR A 7 -6.08 0.71 -8.80
CA THR A 7 -6.19 1.26 -10.16
C THR A 7 -4.94 2.04 -10.54
N ASP A 8 -4.68 2.20 -11.84
CA ASP A 8 -3.57 3.05 -12.29
C ASP A 8 -3.75 4.51 -11.85
N PHE A 9 -5.01 4.96 -11.78
CA PHE A 9 -5.37 6.27 -11.24
C PHE A 9 -4.99 6.40 -9.76
N GLU A 10 -5.50 5.52 -8.88
CA GLU A 10 -5.15 5.56 -7.45
C GLU A 10 -3.64 5.43 -7.25
N TRP A 11 -2.97 4.58 -8.04
CA TRP A 11 -1.52 4.46 -7.98
C TRP A 11 -0.81 5.77 -8.33
N SER A 12 -1.24 6.48 -9.38
CA SER A 12 -0.67 7.76 -9.79
C SER A 12 -0.77 8.85 -8.72
N VAL A 13 -1.81 8.79 -7.88
CA VAL A 13 -2.01 9.69 -6.74
C VAL A 13 -1.11 9.29 -5.56
N ILE A 14 -0.95 7.99 -5.31
CA ILE A 14 -0.21 7.47 -4.15
C ILE A 14 1.31 7.56 -4.36
N GLU A 15 1.81 7.19 -5.54
CA GLU A 15 3.23 7.04 -5.83
C GLU A 15 4.09 8.26 -5.43
N PRO A 16 3.69 9.52 -5.72
CA PRO A 16 4.45 10.71 -5.32
C PRO A 16 4.51 10.96 -3.81
N LEU A 17 3.59 10.37 -3.03
CA LEU A 17 3.51 10.54 -1.58
C LEU A 17 4.45 9.59 -0.83
N LEU A 18 4.96 8.58 -1.54
CA LEU A 18 5.76 7.54 -0.92
C LEU A 18 7.14 8.06 -0.55
N PRO A 19 7.70 7.66 0.62
CA PRO A 19 9.02 8.13 1.03
C PRO A 19 10.07 7.63 0.03
N THR A 20 10.75 8.54 -0.66
CA THR A 20 11.75 8.23 -1.71
C THR A 20 13.16 7.95 -1.17
N LYS A 21 13.49 8.50 0.00
CA LYS A 21 14.79 8.27 0.66
C LYS A 21 14.75 6.98 1.48
N VAL A 22 15.34 5.92 0.93
CA VAL A 22 15.48 4.62 1.61
C VAL A 22 16.94 4.43 2.03
N ARG A 23 17.19 4.18 3.31
CA ARG A 23 18.52 3.83 3.79
C ARG A 23 18.66 2.31 3.83
N GLY A 24 19.73 1.76 3.25
CA GLY A 24 20.03 0.33 3.27
C GLY A 24 19.46 -0.43 2.06
N LYS A 25 18.71 -1.51 2.31
CA LYS A 25 18.26 -2.46 1.27
C LYS A 25 17.38 -1.77 0.22
N ALA A 26 17.58 -2.15 -1.04
CA ALA A 26 16.77 -1.71 -2.16
C ALA A 26 15.27 -1.92 -1.88
N ARG A 27 14.47 -0.94 -2.31
CA ARG A 27 13.04 -0.93 -2.06
C ARG A 27 12.37 -1.98 -2.94
N VAL A 28 11.57 -2.83 -2.31
CA VAL A 28 10.65 -3.73 -3.04
C VAL A 28 9.54 -2.90 -3.67
N ASP A 29 8.98 -3.39 -4.77
CA ASP A 29 7.83 -2.80 -5.46
C ASP A 29 6.71 -2.42 -4.47
N ASP A 30 6.53 -1.11 -4.29
CA ASP A 30 5.58 -0.54 -3.34
C ASP A 30 4.14 -0.77 -3.76
N ARG A 31 3.84 -0.73 -5.06
CA ARG A 31 2.50 -0.97 -5.59
C ARG A 31 2.07 -2.39 -5.27
N ARG A 32 2.96 -3.36 -5.50
CA ARG A 32 2.71 -4.77 -5.16
C ARG A 32 2.45 -4.96 -3.66
N VAL A 33 3.27 -4.34 -2.79
CA VAL A 33 3.10 -4.44 -1.34
C VAL A 33 1.81 -3.78 -0.88
N LEU A 34 1.47 -2.62 -1.43
CA LEU A 34 0.25 -1.91 -1.12
C LEU A 34 -0.99 -2.69 -1.55
N ASN A 35 -0.97 -3.32 -2.72
CA ASN A 35 -2.04 -4.21 -3.15
C ASN A 35 -2.24 -5.39 -2.16
N GLY A 36 -1.16 -5.95 -1.62
CA GLY A 36 -1.25 -6.99 -0.58
C GLY A 36 -1.87 -6.48 0.73
N ILE A 37 -1.50 -5.27 1.15
CA ILE A 37 -2.09 -4.62 2.33
C ILE A 37 -3.58 -4.34 2.11
N PHE A 38 -3.95 -3.76 0.97
CA PHE A 38 -5.35 -3.45 0.66
C PHE A 38 -6.21 -4.71 0.49
N TRP A 39 -5.67 -5.77 -0.10
CA TRP A 39 -6.32 -7.07 -0.12
C TRP A 39 -6.65 -7.53 1.30
N ARG A 40 -5.69 -7.47 2.24
CA ARG A 40 -5.90 -7.84 3.65
C ARG A 40 -6.93 -6.94 4.32
N LEU A 41 -6.88 -5.63 4.10
CA LEU A 41 -7.80 -4.67 4.71
C LEU A 41 -9.25 -4.87 4.23
N ARG A 42 -9.44 -5.16 2.94
CA ARG A 42 -10.77 -5.36 2.34
C ARG A 42 -11.38 -6.74 2.64
N THR A 43 -10.54 -7.76 2.81
CA THR A 43 -11.01 -9.14 3.09
C THR A 43 -11.11 -9.46 4.58
N GLY A 44 -10.35 -8.77 5.43
CA GLY A 44 -10.24 -9.08 6.86
C GLY A 44 -9.45 -10.37 7.15
N ALA A 45 -8.90 -11.04 6.14
CA ALA A 45 -8.16 -12.27 6.30
C ALA A 45 -6.87 -12.09 7.15
N PRO A 46 -6.37 -13.16 7.78
CA PRO A 46 -5.07 -13.15 8.45
C PRO A 46 -3.95 -12.66 7.53
N TRP A 47 -2.95 -11.98 8.10
CA TRP A 47 -1.78 -11.54 7.32
C TRP A 47 -1.09 -12.71 6.62
N ALA A 48 -0.99 -13.87 7.26
CA ALA A 48 -0.37 -15.07 6.70
C ALA A 48 -1.03 -15.56 5.41
N ASP A 49 -2.30 -15.21 5.18
CA ASP A 49 -3.10 -15.64 4.03
C ASP A 49 -3.03 -14.67 2.85
N ILE A 50 -2.22 -13.61 2.96
CA ILE A 50 -1.98 -12.71 1.83
C ILE A 50 -1.48 -13.54 0.63
N PRO A 51 -2.13 -13.39 -0.55
CA PRO A 51 -1.73 -14.14 -1.72
C PRO A 51 -0.27 -13.91 -2.10
N ALA A 52 0.46 -14.99 -2.41
CA ALA A 52 1.89 -14.97 -2.70
C ALA A 52 2.30 -14.00 -3.83
N ARG A 53 1.37 -13.66 -4.74
CA ARG A 53 1.58 -12.64 -5.79
C ARG A 53 1.97 -11.26 -5.24
N TYR A 54 1.61 -10.95 -4.00
CA TYR A 54 1.96 -9.69 -3.33
C TYR A 54 3.32 -9.75 -2.60
N GLY A 55 3.99 -10.90 -2.66
CA GLY A 55 5.23 -11.17 -1.94
C GLY A 55 4.99 -11.65 -0.51
N PRO A 56 6.06 -11.74 0.30
CA PRO A 56 5.97 -12.26 1.67
C PRO A 56 5.06 -11.38 2.54
N TYR A 57 4.11 -11.99 3.26
CA TYR A 57 3.19 -11.26 4.13
C TYR A 57 3.92 -10.42 5.20
N THR A 58 5.09 -10.89 5.64
CA THR A 58 5.96 -10.17 6.58
C THR A 58 6.39 -8.81 6.02
N THR A 59 6.57 -8.70 4.70
CA THR A 59 6.87 -7.43 4.04
C THR A 59 5.67 -6.49 4.12
N CYS A 60 4.47 -7.00 3.89
CA CYS A 60 3.22 -6.23 3.95
C CYS A 60 2.95 -5.72 5.37
N VAL A 61 3.01 -6.57 6.39
CA VAL A 61 2.76 -6.18 7.78
C VAL A 61 3.83 -5.20 8.30
N ASN A 62 5.11 -5.45 7.98
CA ASN A 62 6.19 -4.54 8.38
C ASN A 62 6.03 -3.16 7.74
N ARG A 63 5.61 -3.12 6.47
CA ARG A 63 5.33 -1.88 5.76
C ARG A 63 4.16 -1.14 6.39
N PHE A 64 3.05 -1.85 6.61
CA PHE A 64 1.86 -1.30 7.24
C PHE A 64 2.16 -0.66 8.59
N ASN A 65 2.86 -1.39 9.47
CA ASN A 65 3.22 -0.89 10.81
C ASN A 65 4.17 0.30 10.73
N ARG A 66 5.23 0.23 9.90
CA ARG A 66 6.18 1.35 9.75
C ARG A 66 5.48 2.62 9.30
N TRP A 67 4.59 2.51 8.32
CA TRP A 67 3.86 3.66 7.76
C TRP A 67 2.76 4.17 8.69
N ARG A 68 2.15 3.30 9.50
CA ARG A 68 1.25 3.71 10.58
C ARG A 68 1.99 4.57 11.59
N HIS A 69 3.15 4.14 12.07
CA HIS A 69 3.92 4.91 13.03
C HIS A 69 4.45 6.23 12.47
N ALA A 70 4.71 6.29 11.15
CA ALA A 70 5.19 7.50 10.48
C ALA A 70 4.05 8.42 9.98
N GLY A 71 2.78 8.10 10.21
CA GLY A 71 1.64 8.91 9.74
C GLY A 71 1.40 8.89 8.23
N HIS A 72 2.06 8.01 7.47
CA HIS A 72 1.92 7.98 6.01
C HIS A 72 0.53 7.56 5.54
N TRP A 73 -0.17 6.71 6.30
CA TRP A 73 -1.50 6.24 5.93
C TRP A 73 -2.54 7.36 5.87
N GLU A 74 -2.48 8.31 6.81
CA GLU A 74 -3.38 9.46 6.83
C GLU A 74 -3.21 10.29 5.55
N ARG A 75 -1.95 10.61 5.20
CA ARG A 75 -1.65 11.35 3.97
C ARG A 75 -2.11 10.62 2.70
N ILE A 76 -1.92 9.31 2.63
CA ILE A 76 -2.36 8.49 1.49
C ILE A 76 -3.89 8.48 1.38
N LEU A 77 -4.60 8.25 2.48
CA LEU A 77 -6.06 8.19 2.49
C LEU A 77 -6.69 9.54 2.12
N ASN A 78 -6.17 10.63 2.68
CA ASN A 78 -6.64 11.98 2.36
C ASN A 78 -6.46 12.30 0.87
N ALA A 79 -5.28 12.01 0.32
CA ALA A 79 -5.00 12.28 -1.10
C ALA A 79 -5.91 11.46 -2.04
N ILE A 80 -6.21 10.20 -1.71
CA ILE A 80 -7.14 9.39 -2.49
C ILE A 80 -8.57 9.94 -2.38
N SER A 81 -9.01 10.33 -1.18
CA SER A 81 -10.34 10.94 -1.00
C SER A 81 -10.47 12.21 -1.83
N GLU A 82 -9.52 13.14 -1.70
CA GLU A 82 -9.50 14.40 -2.47
C GLU A 82 -9.50 14.15 -3.98
N ALA A 83 -8.78 13.14 -4.45
CA ALA A 83 -8.75 12.79 -5.87
C ALA A 83 -10.10 12.25 -6.39
N TYR A 84 -10.90 11.59 -5.55
CA TYR A 84 -12.24 11.12 -5.91
C TYR A 84 -13.34 12.16 -5.67
N ASP A 85 -13.17 13.06 -4.70
CA ASP A 85 -14.11 14.15 -4.41
C ASP A 85 -14.03 15.29 -5.44
N GLY A 86 -12.92 15.36 -6.19
CA GLY A 86 -12.68 16.35 -7.25
C GLY A 86 -13.02 15.90 -8.68
N ASP A 87 -13.54 14.67 -8.85
CA ASP A 87 -13.96 14.07 -10.14
C ASP A 87 -15.49 14.18 -10.38
#